data_AF-A0A6N8FQ13-F1
#
_entry.id   AF-A0A6N8FQ13-F1
#
_cell.length_a   1.000
_cell.length_b   1.000
_cell.length_c   1.000
_cell.angle_alpha   90.00
_cell.angle_beta   90.00
_cell.angle_gamma   90.00
#
_symmetry.space_group_name_H-M   'P 1'
#
loop_
_entity.id
_entity.type
_entity.pdbx_description
1 polymer ?
#
loop_
_entity_poly.entity_id
_entity_poly.type
_entity_poly.pdbx_seq_one_letter_code
_entity_poly.pdbx_strand_id
1 'polypeptide(L)'
;MITTSQAKSTESKTFHRLARFVKKEAIALLLNREPEEIYRVDWWRHVIHVVGKRISRFVSYADLLPVLGVEPPTHADICRWRKRCAVQKQKHAPKFWVDFYVQKFMQVVCCNDLVSWGQLIGTIKQVFSMEALQTLRSAYVSAKYVLQKAC
;
A
#
# COMPACT_ATOMS: atom_id res chain seq x y z
N MET A 1 0.73 -43.29 -4.66
CA MET A 1 1.57 -42.23 -4.08
C MET A 1 2.26 -41.51 -5.22
N ILE A 2 1.84 -40.29 -5.56
CA ILE A 2 2.45 -39.51 -6.64
C ILE A 2 3.17 -38.35 -5.97
N THR A 3 4.50 -38.48 -5.87
CA THR A 3 5.41 -37.44 -5.39
C THR A 3 5.62 -36.43 -6.51
N THR A 4 4.88 -35.33 -6.49
CA THR A 4 5.14 -34.19 -7.37
C THR A 4 6.38 -33.46 -6.86
N SER A 5 7.49 -33.66 -7.55
CA SER A 5 8.75 -32.92 -7.39
C SER A 5 8.52 -31.42 -7.58
N GLN A 6 8.75 -30.63 -6.53
CA GLN A 6 8.85 -29.17 -6.64
C GLN A 6 10.12 -28.82 -7.42
N ALA A 7 9.94 -28.38 -8.67
CA ALA A 7 10.99 -27.72 -9.42
C ALA A 7 11.36 -26.40 -8.72
N LYS A 8 12.54 -26.37 -8.11
CA LYS A 8 13.13 -25.20 -7.48
C LYS A 8 13.70 -24.30 -8.59
N SER A 9 12.90 -23.38 -9.12
CA SER A 9 13.36 -22.44 -10.15
C SER A 9 14.25 -21.35 -9.52
N THR A 10 15.56 -21.48 -9.65
CA THR A 10 16.56 -20.42 -9.42
C THR A 10 16.60 -19.47 -10.62
N GLU A 11 15.54 -18.69 -10.79
CA GLU A 11 15.57 -17.49 -11.63
C GLU A 11 15.22 -16.30 -10.73
N SER A 12 16.06 -15.26 -10.72
CA SER A 12 15.71 -13.99 -10.12
C SER A 12 14.56 -13.40 -10.95
N LYS A 13 13.31 -13.72 -10.59
CA LYS A 13 12.13 -13.13 -11.21
C LYS A 13 12.26 -11.62 -11.01
N THR A 14 12.60 -10.90 -12.07
CA THR A 14 12.65 -9.44 -12.05
C THR A 14 11.21 -8.94 -11.98
N PHE A 15 10.70 -8.86 -10.76
CA PHE A 15 9.37 -8.36 -10.50
C PHE A 15 9.30 -6.87 -10.81
N HIS A 16 8.08 -6.40 -11.08
CA HIS A 16 7.84 -4.98 -11.26
C HIS A 16 8.38 -4.20 -10.05
N ARG A 17 9.01 -3.05 -10.29
CA ARG A 17 9.63 -2.25 -9.23
C ARG A 17 8.66 -1.87 -8.09
N LEU A 18 7.39 -1.63 -8.39
CA LEU A 18 6.35 -1.32 -7.40
C LEU A 18 5.90 -2.55 -6.58
N ALA A 19 6.36 -3.75 -6.92
CA ALA A 19 6.00 -4.97 -6.21
C ALA A 19 6.48 -4.97 -4.75
N ARG A 20 7.52 -4.18 -4.43
CA ARG A 20 7.96 -3.95 -3.04
C ARG A 20 6.85 -3.38 -2.12
N PHE A 21 5.82 -2.77 -2.69
CA PHE A 21 4.70 -2.20 -1.93
C PHE A 21 3.53 -3.17 -1.72
N VAL A 22 3.66 -4.42 -2.17
CA VAL A 22 2.63 -5.44 -1.98
C VAL A 22 2.56 -5.83 -0.50
N LYS A 23 1.47 -5.44 0.15
CA LYS A 23 1.10 -5.85 1.51
C LYS A 23 -0.33 -6.37 1.51
N LYS A 24 -0.57 -7.43 2.28
CA LYS A 24 -1.86 -8.13 2.34
C LYS A 24 -2.97 -7.18 2.83
N GLU A 25 -2.67 -6.34 3.80
CA GLU A 25 -3.58 -5.35 4.37
C GLU A 25 -3.96 -4.27 3.35
N ALA A 26 -2.98 -3.80 2.57
CA ALA A 26 -3.22 -2.81 1.51
C ALA A 26 -4.08 -3.38 0.38
N ILE A 27 -3.86 -4.64 0.01
CA ILE A 27 -4.70 -5.35 -0.97
C ILE A 27 -6.11 -5.54 -0.44
N ALA A 28 -6.25 -5.96 0.81
CA ALA A 28 -7.56 -6.17 1.43
C ALA A 28 -8.38 -4.87 1.40
N LEU A 29 -7.77 -3.74 1.79
CA LEU A 29 -8.42 -2.44 1.75
C LEU A 29 -8.76 -1.98 0.32
N LEU A 30 -7.85 -2.16 -0.64
CA LEU A 30 -8.10 -1.88 -2.06
C LEU A 30 -9.31 -2.66 -2.59
N LEU A 31 -9.49 -3.90 -2.12
CA LEU A 31 -10.56 -4.80 -2.56
C LEU A 31 -11.82 -4.73 -1.69
N ASN A 32 -11.82 -3.88 -0.66
CA ASN A 32 -12.88 -3.76 0.35
C ASN A 32 -13.19 -5.13 1.01
N ARG A 33 -12.14 -5.78 1.51
CA ARG A 33 -12.15 -7.08 2.18
C ARG A 33 -11.33 -7.05 3.46
N GLU A 34 -11.57 -8.02 4.33
CA GLU A 34 -10.69 -8.26 5.47
C GLU A 34 -9.40 -8.98 5.03
N PRO A 35 -8.25 -8.74 5.68
CA PRO A 35 -7.01 -9.44 5.36
C PRO A 35 -7.19 -10.96 5.39
N GLU A 36 -7.93 -11.50 6.34
CA GLU A 36 -8.18 -12.93 6.51
C GLU A 36 -8.93 -13.54 5.31
N GLU A 37 -9.69 -12.72 4.57
CA GLU A 37 -10.39 -13.14 3.36
C GLU A 37 -9.47 -13.21 2.14
N ILE A 38 -8.20 -12.77 2.23
CA ILE A 38 -7.19 -12.91 1.17
C ILE A 38 -6.36 -14.18 1.42
N TYR A 39 -6.56 -15.18 0.55
CA TYR A 39 -5.94 -16.51 0.69
C TYR A 39 -4.56 -16.58 0.04
N ARG A 40 -4.42 -15.99 -1.15
CA ARG A 40 -3.18 -16.04 -1.93
C ARG A 40 -2.98 -14.79 -2.78
N VAL A 41 -1.72 -14.41 -2.93
CA VAL A 41 -1.28 -13.33 -3.83
C VAL A 41 -0.16 -13.87 -4.70
N ASP A 42 -0.45 -14.13 -5.97
CA ASP A 42 0.52 -14.59 -6.95
C ASP A 42 1.14 -13.39 -7.67
N TRP A 43 2.46 -13.33 -7.76
CA TRP A 43 3.19 -12.20 -8.34
C TRP A 43 3.50 -12.46 -9.80
N TRP A 44 3.01 -11.58 -10.68
CA TRP A 44 3.24 -11.65 -12.12
C TRP A 44 4.08 -10.46 -12.57
N ARG A 45 4.52 -10.45 -13.83
CA ARG A 45 5.45 -9.42 -14.33
C ARG A 45 4.94 -7.98 -14.16
N HIS A 46 3.64 -7.75 -14.31
CA HIS A 46 3.04 -6.39 -14.32
C HIS A 46 1.85 -6.21 -13.37
N VAL A 47 1.36 -7.30 -12.78
CA VAL A 47 0.18 -7.34 -11.91
C VAL A 47 0.42 -8.36 -10.80
N ILE A 48 -0.41 -8.30 -9.77
CA ILE A 48 -0.62 -9.42 -8.85
C ILE A 48 -1.96 -10.07 -9.16
N HIS A 49 -2.04 -11.38 -9.00
CA HIS A 49 -3.31 -12.10 -8.98
C HIS A 49 -3.68 -12.37 -7.52
N VAL A 50 -4.79 -11.78 -7.09
CA VAL A 50 -5.30 -11.89 -5.72
C VAL A 50 -6.45 -12.88 -5.72
N VAL A 51 -6.34 -13.92 -4.89
CA VAL A 51 -7.38 -14.91 -4.66
C VAL A 51 -7.81 -14.84 -3.21
N GLY A 52 -9.11 -14.72 -3.01
CA GLY A 52 -9.72 -14.61 -1.70
C GLY A 52 -11.17 -15.08 -1.70
N LYS A 53 -11.85 -14.85 -0.57
CA LYS A 53 -13.25 -15.25 -0.40
C LYS A 53 -14.12 -14.59 -1.47
N ARG A 54 -14.67 -15.41 -2.38
CA ARG A 54 -15.51 -14.97 -3.51
C ARG A 54 -14.85 -13.90 -4.39
N ILE A 55 -13.51 -13.84 -4.44
CA ILE A 55 -12.77 -12.90 -5.28
C ILE A 55 -11.57 -13.57 -5.94
N SER A 56 -11.42 -13.32 -7.24
CA SER A 56 -10.24 -13.67 -8.04
C SER A 56 -9.99 -12.50 -8.99
N ARG A 57 -8.97 -11.70 -8.72
CA ARG A 57 -8.78 -10.41 -9.41
C ARG A 57 -7.31 -10.12 -9.69
N PHE A 58 -7.06 -9.57 -10.87
CA PHE A 58 -5.77 -8.97 -11.20
C PHE A 58 -5.73 -7.51 -10.73
N VAL A 59 -4.66 -7.15 -10.01
CA VAL A 59 -4.42 -5.80 -9.49
C VAL A 59 -3.11 -5.29 -10.07
N SER A 60 -3.11 -4.07 -10.61
CA SER A 60 -1.86 -3.46 -11.05
C SER A 60 -1.02 -3.06 -9.85
N TYR A 61 0.31 -3.23 -9.94
CA TYR A 61 1.19 -2.68 -8.93
C TYR A 61 1.08 -1.15 -8.80
N ALA A 62 0.62 -0.46 -9.85
CA ALA A 62 0.37 0.98 -9.82
C ALA A 62 -0.91 1.37 -9.07
N ASP A 63 -1.77 0.41 -8.69
CA ASP A 63 -2.92 0.67 -7.83
C ASP A 63 -2.51 0.67 -6.34
N LEU A 64 -1.35 0.09 -6.01
CA LEU A 64 -0.88 -0.05 -4.63
C LEU A 64 -0.21 1.22 -4.12
N LEU A 65 -0.43 1.47 -2.83
CA LEU A 65 0.17 2.55 -2.05
C LEU A 65 1.52 2.15 -1.48
N PRO A 66 2.45 3.09 -1.28
CA PRO A 66 3.71 2.79 -0.64
C PRO A 66 3.60 2.54 0.86
N VAL A 67 4.51 1.71 1.37
CA VAL A 67 4.54 1.27 2.77
C VAL A 67 5.95 1.41 3.35
N LEU A 68 6.07 1.41 4.68
CA LEU A 68 7.36 1.35 5.38
C LEU A 68 7.99 -0.05 5.32
N GLY A 69 9.27 -0.13 5.70
CA GLY A 69 10.04 -1.38 5.75
C GLY A 69 10.55 -1.87 4.39
N VAL A 70 10.42 -1.04 3.34
CA VAL A 70 10.94 -1.29 1.99
C VAL A 70 11.57 -0.01 1.45
N GLU A 71 12.25 -0.11 0.30
CA GLU A 71 12.84 1.06 -0.35
C GLU A 71 11.79 2.16 -0.60
N PRO A 72 12.10 3.42 -0.23
CA PRO A 72 11.16 4.52 -0.34
C PRO A 72 10.70 4.78 -1.79
N PRO A 73 9.56 5.44 -1.99
CA PRO A 73 9.11 5.87 -3.30
C PRO A 73 10.11 6.81 -3.95
N THR A 74 10.40 6.60 -5.22
CA THR A 74 11.17 7.55 -6.02
C THR A 74 10.27 8.43 -6.87
N HIS A 75 10.86 9.47 -7.45
CA HIS A 75 10.15 10.34 -8.40
C HIS A 75 9.48 9.55 -9.53
N ALA A 76 10.15 8.53 -10.08
CA ALA A 76 9.58 7.68 -11.13
C ALA A 76 8.33 6.91 -10.66
N ASP A 77 8.29 6.47 -9.40
CA ASP A 77 7.11 5.78 -8.83
C ASP A 77 5.94 6.77 -8.70
N ILE A 78 6.22 7.99 -8.25
CA ILE A 78 5.22 9.03 -8.12
C ILE A 78 4.65 9.44 -9.48
N CYS A 79 5.50 9.58 -10.51
CA CYS A 79 5.05 9.80 -11.87
C CYS A 79 4.12 8.68 -12.37
N ARG A 80 4.40 7.41 -12.02
CA ARG A 80 3.53 6.29 -12.38
C ARG A 80 2.17 6.37 -11.69
N TRP A 81 2.12 6.70 -10.40
CA TRP A 81 0.84 6.88 -9.70
C TRP A 81 0.03 8.03 -10.26
N ARG A 82 0.65 9.17 -10.58
CA ARG A 82 -0.05 10.30 -11.23
C ARG A 82 -0.60 9.92 -12.61
N LYS A 83 0.18 9.19 -13.42
CA LYS A 83 -0.29 8.65 -14.71
C LYS A 83 -1.44 7.67 -14.52
N ARG A 84 -1.38 6.81 -13.50
CA ARG A 84 -2.44 5.85 -13.19
C ARG A 84 -3.75 6.55 -12.81
N CYS A 85 -3.68 7.58 -11.95
CA CYS A 85 -4.83 8.40 -11.59
C CYS A 85 -5.45 9.02 -12.85
N ALA A 86 -4.63 9.63 -13.72
CA ALA A 86 -5.11 10.23 -14.97
C ALA A 86 -5.81 9.22 -15.89
N VAL A 87 -5.25 8.01 -16.05
CA VAL A 87 -5.88 6.91 -16.82
C VAL A 87 -7.22 6.48 -16.19
N GLN A 88 -7.31 6.48 -14.86
CA GLN A 88 -8.55 6.20 -14.14
C GLN A 88 -9.52 7.40 -14.10
N LYS A 89 -9.22 8.49 -14.82
CA LYS A 89 -9.98 9.75 -14.80
C LYS A 89 -10.11 10.36 -13.40
N GLN A 90 -9.14 10.07 -12.53
CA GLN A 90 -9.02 10.62 -11.19
C GLN A 90 -7.89 11.66 -11.18
N LYS A 91 -8.12 12.80 -10.54
CA LYS A 91 -7.08 13.83 -10.40
C LYS A 91 -6.05 13.49 -9.32
N HIS A 92 -6.45 12.67 -8.36
CA HIS A 92 -5.70 12.37 -7.13
C HIS A 92 -5.78 10.88 -6.81
N ALA A 93 -4.94 10.44 -5.87
CA ALA A 93 -4.95 9.09 -5.33
C ALA A 93 -6.34 8.72 -4.76
N PRO A 94 -6.75 7.45 -4.89
CA PRO A 94 -8.07 7.01 -4.47
C PRO A 94 -8.22 7.04 -2.94
N LYS A 95 -9.46 7.18 -2.47
CA LYS A 95 -9.81 7.33 -1.04
C LYS A 95 -9.19 6.25 -0.15
N PHE A 96 -9.11 5.00 -0.62
CA PHE A 96 -8.58 3.90 0.20
C PHE A 96 -7.11 4.13 0.62
N TRP A 97 -6.32 4.92 -0.11
CA TRP A 97 -4.98 5.30 0.32
C TRP A 97 -5.03 6.12 1.61
N VAL A 98 -5.95 7.08 1.68
CA VAL A 98 -6.15 7.91 2.87
C VAL A 98 -6.59 7.03 4.03
N ASP A 99 -7.57 6.16 3.80
CA ASP A 99 -8.10 5.24 4.80
C ASP A 99 -6.98 4.33 5.37
N PHE A 100 -6.09 3.82 4.50
CA PHE A 100 -4.94 3.02 4.92
C PHE A 100 -4.01 3.78 5.87
N TYR A 101 -3.60 5.00 5.50
CA TYR A 101 -2.64 5.76 6.31
C TYR A 101 -3.26 6.23 7.63
N VAL A 102 -4.55 6.58 7.63
CA VAL A 102 -5.28 6.88 8.87
C VAL A 102 -5.27 5.66 9.80
N GLN A 103 -5.56 4.46 9.28
CA GLN A 103 -5.48 3.23 10.08
C GLN A 103 -4.06 3.00 10.61
N LYS A 104 -3.01 3.24 9.82
CA LYS A 104 -1.62 3.12 10.29
C LYS A 104 -1.29 4.10 11.40
N PHE A 105 -1.73 5.35 11.31
CA PHE A 105 -1.54 6.31 12.41
C PHE A 105 -2.24 5.90 13.70
N MET A 106 -3.38 5.22 13.64
CA MET A 106 -4.08 4.76 14.85
C MET A 106 -3.48 3.48 15.44
N GLN A 107 -2.68 2.74 14.67
CA GLN A 107 -2.06 1.46 15.08
C GLN A 107 -0.61 1.61 15.56
N VAL A 108 0.04 2.76 15.33
CA VAL A 108 1.42 2.95 15.79
C VAL A 108 1.49 2.98 17.32
N VAL A 109 2.52 2.34 17.86
CA VAL A 109 2.77 2.26 19.31
C VAL A 109 3.92 3.14 19.78
N CYS A 110 4.66 3.75 18.86
CA CYS A 110 5.77 4.64 19.18
C CYS A 110 5.84 5.86 18.25
N CYS A 111 6.41 6.94 18.78
CA CYS A 111 6.56 8.21 18.05
C CYS A 111 7.44 8.08 16.80
N ASN A 112 8.45 7.22 16.81
CA ASN A 112 9.36 7.05 15.68
C ASN A 112 8.62 6.50 14.45
N ASP A 113 7.78 5.48 14.64
CA ASP A 113 6.97 4.92 13.55
C ASP A 113 5.98 5.94 13.00
N LEU A 114 5.35 6.73 13.88
CA LEU A 114 4.45 7.81 13.47
C LEU A 114 5.20 8.81 12.56
N VAL A 115 6.38 9.25 12.98
CA VAL A 115 7.24 10.15 12.20
C VAL A 115 7.62 9.54 10.85
N SER A 116 8.01 8.27 10.81
CA SER A 116 8.36 7.58 9.55
C SER A 116 7.17 7.53 8.58
N TRP A 117 5.96 7.25 9.05
CA TRP A 117 4.76 7.31 8.21
C TRP A 117 4.47 8.73 7.71
N GLY A 118 4.62 9.73 8.57
CA GLY A 118 4.46 11.14 8.20
C GLY A 118 5.45 11.58 7.12
N GLN A 119 6.71 11.16 7.24
CA GLN A 119 7.75 11.42 6.24
C GLN A 119 7.43 10.75 4.90
N LEU A 120 7.02 9.48 4.91
CA LEU A 120 6.60 8.75 3.71
C LEU A 120 5.49 9.50 2.95
N ILE A 121 4.45 9.92 3.66
CA ILE A 121 3.36 10.71 3.08
C ILE A 121 3.87 12.06 2.56
N GLY A 122 4.80 12.69 3.29
CA GLY A 122 5.48 13.91 2.85
C GLY A 122 6.14 13.76 1.48
N THR A 123 6.79 12.63 1.21
CA THR A 123 7.42 12.31 -0.08
C THR A 123 6.40 12.19 -1.22
N ILE A 124 5.20 11.66 -0.94
CA ILE A 124 4.18 11.42 -1.96
C ILE A 124 3.04 12.45 -1.96
N LYS A 125 3.10 13.49 -1.12
CA LYS A 125 1.99 14.46 -0.90
C LYS A 125 1.32 15.00 -2.18
N GLN A 126 2.10 15.13 -3.26
CA GLN A 126 1.64 15.60 -4.57
C GLN A 126 0.62 14.68 -5.27
N VAL A 127 0.45 13.43 -4.82
CA VAL A 127 -0.58 12.54 -5.38
C VAL A 127 -1.96 12.78 -4.76
N PHE A 128 -2.05 13.46 -3.62
CA PHE A 128 -3.30 13.66 -2.88
C PHE A 128 -3.99 14.97 -3.23
N SER A 129 -5.29 15.04 -2.96
CA SER A 129 -6.03 16.31 -2.91
C SER A 129 -5.69 17.07 -1.63
N MET A 130 -6.01 18.36 -1.59
CA MET A 130 -5.82 19.17 -0.38
C MET A 130 -6.68 18.65 0.78
N GLU A 131 -7.92 18.23 0.50
CA GLU A 131 -8.82 17.62 1.48
C GLU A 131 -8.22 16.34 2.08
N ALA A 132 -7.74 15.42 1.23
CA ALA A 132 -7.08 14.20 1.67
C ALA A 132 -5.85 14.49 2.55
N LEU A 133 -5.03 15.48 2.18
CA LEU A 133 -3.90 15.92 3.01
C LEU A 133 -4.35 16.47 4.36
N GLN A 134 -5.46 17.19 4.40
CA GLN A 134 -6.00 17.71 5.66
C GLN A 134 -6.48 16.58 6.57
N THR A 135 -7.18 15.58 6.03
CA THR A 135 -7.57 14.36 6.77
C THR A 135 -6.34 13.66 7.36
N LEU A 136 -5.29 13.47 6.55
CA LEU A 136 -4.04 12.83 7.01
C LEU A 136 -3.34 13.64 8.09
N ARG A 137 -3.30 14.97 7.98
CA ARG A 137 -2.71 15.84 9.01
C ARG A 137 -3.48 15.77 10.32
N SER A 138 -4.81 15.83 10.28
CA SER A 138 -5.63 15.72 11.48
C SER A 138 -5.41 14.37 12.17
N ALA A 139 -5.42 13.28 11.41
CA ALA A 139 -5.17 11.94 11.95
C ALA A 139 -3.77 11.81 12.57
N TYR A 140 -2.74 12.38 11.93
CA TYR A 140 -1.37 12.41 12.47
C TYR A 140 -1.31 13.16 13.81
N VAL A 141 -1.94 14.34 13.91
CA VAL A 141 -1.96 15.14 15.14
C VAL A 141 -2.69 14.40 16.26
N SER A 142 -3.84 13.78 15.97
CA SER A 142 -4.56 12.96 16.93
C SER A 142 -3.73 11.79 17.44
N ALA A 143 -3.08 11.04 16.54
CA ALA A 143 -2.21 9.93 16.92
C ALA A 143 -1.02 10.39 17.79
N LYS A 144 -0.39 11.51 17.42
CA LYS A 144 0.73 12.08 18.18
C LYS A 144 0.31 12.45 19.60
N TYR A 145 -0.84 13.09 19.75
CA TYR A 145 -1.37 13.48 21.06
C TYR A 145 -1.64 12.27 21.96
N VAL A 146 -2.22 11.19 21.41
CA VAL A 146 -2.45 9.94 22.14
C VAL A 146 -1.13 9.31 22.60
N LEU A 147 -0.14 9.20 21.72
CA LEU A 147 1.16 8.62 22.05
C LEU A 147 1.92 9.43 23.11
N GLN A 148 1.85 10.76 23.04
CA GLN A 148 2.49 11.63 24.04
C GLN A 148 1.85 11.55 25.43
N LYS A 149 0.59 11.12 25.52
CA LYS A 149 -0.11 10.90 26.79
C LYS A 149 0.06 9.49 27.36
N ALA A 150 0.48 8.54 26.53
CA ALA A 150 0.68 7.15 26.93
C ALA A 150 2.08 6.88 27.49
N CYS A 151 3.04 7.78 27.25
CA CYS A 151 4.35 7.82 27.89
C CYS A 151 4.31 8.71 29.14
#